data_AF-A0AAN5L5R9-F1
#
_entry.id   AF-A0AAN5L5R9-F1
#
_cell.length_a   1.000
_cell.length_b   1.000
_cell.length_c   1.000
_cell.angle_alpha   90.00
_cell.angle_beta   90.00
_cell.angle_gamma   90.00
#
_symmetry.space_group_name_H-M   'P 1'
#
loop_
_entity.id
_entity.type
_entity.pdbx_description
1 polymer ?
#
loop_
_entity_poly.entity_id
_entity_poly.type
_entity_poly.pdbx_seq_one_letter_code
_entity_poly.pdbx_strand_id
1 'polypeptide(L)'
;MSDTTKIPFSFCRIKRAADFLGVSTDDLLSLAVSEKITLCVRLDGLKSVLWIEGNATELSDWYLSLSTNNSALAFAHNISKYTSFAIDRVSYDEENDDTIFHPWFYQSQLADGSSSSEKSQSHQGRAFGLWVPQLPVINSVLNYGKSSLLWGSLGLYRTDESTPALCLIPLSLNHDDICDSEEDDEHYEEKYPDIEITENDLWITSDQVRELLKYNSDYSDLPDSARRGISSNPDLMQEIKKVNHIAEHH
;
A
#
# COMPACT_ATOMS: atom_id res chain seq x y z
N MET A 1 -5.16 23.30 -32.46
CA MET A 1 -3.78 23.18 -31.97
C MET A 1 -3.89 22.82 -30.50
N SER A 2 -3.60 21.58 -30.11
CA SER A 2 -3.67 21.18 -28.69
C SER A 2 -2.36 21.62 -28.02
N ASP A 3 -2.39 22.76 -27.36
CA ASP A 3 -1.34 23.12 -26.40
C ASP A 3 -1.25 21.99 -25.38
N THR A 4 -0.19 21.20 -25.49
CA THR A 4 0.06 20.10 -24.57
C THR A 4 0.55 20.76 -23.29
N THR A 5 -0.38 21.07 -22.39
CA THR A 5 -0.07 21.64 -21.08
C THR A 5 1.03 20.80 -20.43
N LYS A 6 2.21 21.40 -20.26
CA LYS A 6 3.37 20.70 -19.71
C LYS A 6 3.15 20.49 -18.22
N ILE A 7 3.18 19.24 -17.77
CA ILE A 7 3.08 18.90 -16.34
C ILE A 7 4.51 18.85 -15.76
N PRO A 8 4.88 19.75 -14.83
CA PRO A 8 6.27 19.91 -14.37
C PRO A 8 6.64 18.97 -13.21
N PHE A 9 5.89 17.90 -12.99
CA PHE A 9 6.07 16.95 -11.90
C PHE A 9 5.70 15.54 -12.36
N SER A 10 6.27 14.51 -11.74
CA SER A 10 5.84 13.11 -11.93
C SER A 10 4.68 12.75 -11.01
N PHE A 11 4.61 13.39 -9.85
CA PHE A 11 3.52 13.34 -8.88
C PHE A 11 3.61 14.58 -7.98
N CYS A 12 2.50 15.01 -7.40
CA CYS A 12 2.48 16.15 -6.48
C CYS A 12 1.38 16.00 -5.43
N ARG A 13 1.43 16.83 -4.38
CA ARG A 13 0.35 16.96 -3.38
C ARG A 13 -0.94 17.35 -4.07
N ILE A 14 -2.08 16.84 -3.61
CA ILE A 14 -3.38 17.09 -4.27
C ILE A 14 -3.72 18.57 -4.36
N LYS A 15 -3.34 19.39 -3.38
CA LYS A 15 -3.55 20.85 -3.42
C LYS A 15 -2.88 21.50 -4.62
N ARG A 16 -1.63 21.12 -4.92
CA ARG A 16 -0.91 21.64 -6.09
C ARG A 16 -1.56 21.20 -7.40
N ALA A 17 -2.12 19.99 -7.44
CA ALA A 17 -2.86 19.52 -8.61
C ALA A 17 -4.20 20.26 -8.78
N ALA A 18 -4.92 20.49 -7.69
CA ALA A 18 -6.16 21.26 -7.67
C ALA A 18 -5.93 22.69 -8.20
N ASP A 19 -4.91 23.38 -7.67
CA ASP A 19 -4.50 24.71 -8.13
C ASP A 19 -4.15 24.71 -9.63
N PHE A 20 -3.47 23.66 -10.10
CA PHE A 20 -3.07 23.53 -11.50
C PHE A 20 -4.24 23.23 -12.45
N LEU A 21 -5.25 22.50 -11.97
CA LEU A 21 -6.47 22.16 -12.72
C LEU A 21 -7.55 23.24 -12.61
N GLY A 22 -7.41 24.19 -11.68
CA GLY A 22 -8.42 25.21 -11.41
C GLY A 22 -9.68 24.66 -10.72
N VAL A 23 -9.51 23.64 -9.86
CA VAL A 23 -10.59 22.98 -9.10
C VAL A 23 -10.26 22.98 -7.60
N SER A 24 -11.21 22.60 -6.75
CA SER A 24 -10.96 22.45 -5.32
C SER A 24 -10.31 21.11 -4.96
N THR A 25 -9.71 20.98 -3.78
CA THR A 25 -9.24 19.69 -3.27
C THR A 25 -10.40 18.73 -3.03
N ASP A 26 -11.54 19.23 -2.58
CA ASP A 26 -12.78 18.48 -2.39
C ASP A 26 -13.30 17.86 -3.69
N ASP A 27 -13.15 18.55 -4.84
CA ASP A 27 -13.50 17.99 -6.14
C ASP A 27 -12.62 16.76 -6.45
N LEU A 28 -11.30 16.85 -6.22
CA LEU A 28 -10.39 15.72 -6.42
C LEU A 28 -10.67 14.57 -5.45
N LEU A 29 -10.97 14.86 -4.18
CA LEU A 29 -11.39 13.84 -3.21
C LEU A 29 -12.70 13.16 -3.64
N SER A 30 -13.67 13.92 -4.14
CA SER A 30 -14.95 13.40 -4.64
C SER A 30 -14.77 12.49 -5.85
N LEU A 31 -13.86 12.86 -6.77
CA LEU A 31 -13.47 12.00 -7.88
C LEU A 31 -12.80 10.71 -7.40
N ALA A 32 -11.98 10.78 -6.35
CA ALA A 32 -11.34 9.61 -5.78
C ALA A 32 -12.34 8.68 -5.08
N VAL A 33 -13.31 9.23 -4.34
CA VAL A 33 -14.42 8.45 -3.73
C VAL A 33 -15.31 7.82 -4.81
N SER A 34 -15.48 8.50 -5.95
CA SER A 34 -16.19 7.95 -7.11
C SER A 34 -15.32 7.02 -7.96
N GLU A 35 -14.12 6.66 -7.48
CA GLU A 35 -13.17 5.77 -8.16
C GLU A 35 -12.75 6.24 -9.58
N LYS A 36 -12.92 7.54 -9.88
CA LYS A 36 -12.53 8.18 -11.16
C LYS A 36 -11.06 8.54 -11.21
N ILE A 37 -10.42 8.72 -10.05
CA ILE A 37 -8.98 8.90 -9.90
C ILE A 37 -8.45 8.08 -8.72
N THR A 38 -7.13 8.01 -8.58
CA THR A 38 -6.45 7.24 -7.54
C THR A 38 -5.48 8.14 -6.80
N LEU A 39 -5.84 8.48 -5.57
CA LEU A 39 -4.95 9.22 -4.69
C LEU A 39 -4.00 8.26 -3.99
N CYS A 40 -2.83 8.77 -3.62
CA CYS A 40 -1.78 8.01 -2.97
C CYS A 40 -1.32 8.72 -1.71
N VAL A 41 -0.78 7.99 -0.74
CA VAL A 41 0.12 8.52 0.28
C VAL A 41 1.56 8.23 -0.14
N ARG A 42 2.49 9.11 0.22
CA ARG A 42 3.92 8.89 0.00
C ARG A 42 4.54 8.38 1.30
N LEU A 43 5.01 7.15 1.29
CA LEU A 43 5.67 6.51 2.43
C LEU A 43 7.19 6.61 2.28
N ASP A 44 7.86 6.72 3.42
CA ASP A 44 9.31 6.75 3.55
C ASP A 44 9.76 5.77 4.63
N GLY A 45 9.59 4.48 4.35
CA GLY A 45 10.03 3.41 5.23
C GLY A 45 9.04 3.04 6.33
N LEU A 46 7.73 3.03 6.01
CA LEU A 46 6.70 2.58 6.95
C LEU A 46 6.91 1.09 7.28
N LYS A 47 7.15 0.78 8.56
CA LYS A 47 7.28 -0.60 9.03
C LYS A 47 5.95 -1.33 8.81
N SER A 48 5.99 -2.44 8.09
CA SER A 48 4.79 -3.10 7.58
C SER A 48 5.07 -4.54 7.14
N VAL A 49 4.00 -5.31 6.95
CA VAL A 49 3.99 -6.61 6.26
C VAL A 49 3.22 -6.49 4.96
N LEU A 50 3.64 -7.22 3.92
CA LEU A 50 2.85 -7.42 2.71
C LEU A 50 1.94 -8.62 2.92
N TRP A 51 0.64 -8.42 2.71
CA TRP A 51 -0.32 -9.51 2.58
C TRP A 51 -0.70 -9.63 1.11
N ILE A 52 -0.49 -10.82 0.54
CA ILE A 52 -0.47 -11.03 -0.91
C ILE A 52 -1.28 -12.27 -1.30
N GLU A 53 -2.06 -12.19 -2.38
CA GLU A 53 -2.66 -13.37 -3.02
C GLU A 53 -1.60 -14.17 -3.81
N GLY A 54 -1.47 -15.46 -3.52
CA GLY A 54 -0.50 -16.37 -4.13
C GLY A 54 0.10 -17.33 -3.10
N ASN A 55 0.72 -18.41 -3.60
CA ASN A 55 1.47 -19.32 -2.74
C ASN A 55 2.89 -18.79 -2.45
N ALA A 56 3.41 -19.14 -1.28
CA ALA A 56 4.65 -18.58 -0.76
C ALA A 56 5.88 -18.83 -1.66
N THR A 57 5.94 -19.99 -2.32
CA THR A 57 7.05 -20.35 -3.20
C THR A 57 7.07 -19.47 -4.45
N GLU A 58 5.93 -19.37 -5.15
CA GLU A 58 5.80 -18.53 -6.34
C GLU A 58 6.03 -17.04 -6.03
N LEU A 59 5.55 -16.59 -4.87
CA LEU A 59 5.75 -15.21 -4.43
C LEU A 59 7.21 -14.90 -4.09
N SER A 60 7.95 -15.87 -3.54
CA SER A 60 9.37 -15.72 -3.29
C SER A 60 10.15 -15.55 -4.61
N ASP A 61 9.86 -16.39 -5.60
CA ASP A 61 10.46 -16.29 -6.94
C ASP A 61 10.09 -14.97 -7.63
N TRP A 62 8.82 -14.58 -7.54
CA TRP A 62 8.33 -13.30 -8.07
C TRP A 62 9.08 -12.12 -7.45
N TYR A 63 9.18 -12.06 -6.11
CA TYR A 63 9.82 -10.94 -5.42
C TYR A 63 11.31 -10.82 -5.78
N LEU A 64 12.02 -11.95 -5.87
CA LEU A 64 13.42 -11.98 -6.29
C LEU A 64 13.62 -11.56 -7.76
N SER A 65 12.60 -11.74 -8.61
CA SER A 65 12.63 -11.27 -10.00
C SER A 65 12.49 -9.75 -10.14
N LEU A 66 12.01 -9.06 -9.10
CA LEU A 66 11.78 -7.61 -9.13
C LEU A 66 13.10 -6.84 -9.16
N SER A 67 13.13 -5.79 -9.98
CA SER A 67 14.27 -4.87 -10.01
C SER A 67 14.48 -4.18 -8.66
N THR A 68 15.74 -4.01 -8.27
CA THR A 68 16.10 -3.27 -7.07
C THR A 68 15.84 -1.77 -7.23
N ASN A 69 15.30 -1.15 -6.20
CA ASN A 69 15.19 0.30 -6.10
C ASN A 69 16.56 0.87 -5.68
N ASN A 70 17.33 1.33 -6.66
CA ASN A 70 18.68 1.89 -6.45
C ASN A 70 18.71 3.17 -5.58
N SER A 71 17.54 3.67 -5.12
CA SER A 71 17.40 4.92 -4.36
C SER A 71 17.52 4.77 -2.85
N ALA A 72 17.51 3.57 -2.27
CA ALA A 72 17.43 3.40 -0.81
C ALA A 72 18.49 2.45 -0.26
N LEU A 73 19.08 2.85 0.89
CA LEU A 73 20.01 2.08 1.73
C LEU A 73 19.46 0.71 2.23
N ALA A 74 18.22 0.36 1.88
CA ALA A 74 17.44 -0.74 2.45
C ALA A 74 17.23 -1.94 1.51
N PHE A 75 17.86 -2.01 0.33
CA PHE A 75 17.64 -3.10 -0.64
C PHE A 75 16.16 -3.32 -1.01
N ALA A 76 15.39 -2.24 -1.17
CA ALA A 76 13.98 -2.34 -1.55
C ALA A 76 13.83 -2.85 -2.99
N HIS A 77 12.79 -3.64 -3.25
CA HIS A 77 12.40 -4.09 -4.58
C HIS A 77 11.23 -3.26 -5.12
N ASN A 78 11.27 -2.93 -6.42
CA ASN A 78 10.21 -2.20 -7.10
C ASN A 78 9.04 -3.14 -7.39
N ILE A 79 7.95 -3.02 -6.63
CA ILE A 79 6.70 -3.75 -6.87
C ILE A 79 5.93 -3.12 -8.03
N SER A 80 5.97 -1.80 -8.14
CA SER A 80 5.41 -1.06 -9.28
C SER A 80 6.31 0.12 -9.63
N LYS A 81 5.92 0.89 -10.65
CA LYS A 81 6.65 2.10 -11.08
C LYS A 81 6.91 3.10 -9.95
N TYR A 82 6.01 3.21 -8.98
CA TYR A 82 6.12 4.17 -7.88
C TYR A 82 6.07 3.54 -6.49
N THR A 83 5.96 2.21 -6.40
CA THR A 83 5.79 1.48 -5.14
C THR A 83 6.94 0.51 -4.96
N SER A 84 7.59 0.56 -3.80
CA SER A 84 8.67 -0.37 -3.46
C SER A 84 8.60 -0.83 -2.02
N PHE A 85 9.11 -2.03 -1.76
CA PHE A 85 9.12 -2.63 -0.43
C PHE A 85 10.47 -3.31 -0.18
N ALA A 86 11.03 -3.13 1.01
CA ALA A 86 12.20 -3.86 1.48
C ALA A 86 11.78 -4.83 2.57
N ILE A 87 12.18 -6.10 2.49
CA ILE A 87 12.01 -7.04 3.59
C ILE A 87 13.19 -6.88 4.57
N ASP A 88 12.89 -6.71 5.86
CA ASP A 88 13.88 -6.51 6.92
C ASP A 88 14.67 -7.82 7.16
N ARG A 89 15.97 -7.69 7.45
CA ARG A 89 16.93 -8.79 7.67
C ARG A 89 16.57 -9.60 8.93
N VAL A 90 16.29 -10.89 8.75
CA VAL A 90 15.97 -11.82 9.86
C VAL A 90 17.23 -12.43 10.47
N SER A 91 18.20 -12.87 9.66
CA SER A 91 19.48 -13.41 10.17
C SER A 91 20.63 -13.30 9.18
N TYR A 92 21.85 -13.59 9.66
CA TYR A 92 23.09 -13.50 8.89
C TYR A 92 23.92 -14.76 9.11
N ASP A 93 24.35 -15.40 8.02
CA ASP A 93 25.33 -16.47 8.03
C ASP A 93 26.73 -15.85 8.05
N GLU A 94 27.36 -15.80 9.23
CA GLU A 94 28.72 -15.29 9.38
C GLU A 94 29.78 -16.13 8.65
N GLU A 95 29.53 -17.42 8.42
CA GLU A 95 30.50 -18.30 7.76
C GLU A 95 30.54 -18.08 6.25
N ASN A 96 29.39 -17.79 5.64
CA ASN A 96 29.26 -17.59 4.19
C ASN A 96 29.13 -16.11 3.77
N ASP A 97 29.12 -15.18 4.73
CA ASP A 97 28.89 -13.74 4.50
C ASP A 97 27.53 -13.46 3.82
N ASP A 98 26.56 -14.33 4.06
CA ASP A 98 25.28 -14.37 3.35
C ASP A 98 24.13 -13.95 4.28
N THR A 99 23.19 -13.15 3.75
CA THR A 99 21.99 -12.80 4.52
C THR A 99 20.92 -13.89 4.36
N ILE A 100 20.39 -14.40 5.46
CA ILE A 100 19.41 -15.48 5.44
C ILE A 100 18.00 -14.89 5.49
N PHE A 101 17.23 -15.19 4.44
CA PHE A 101 15.85 -14.75 4.25
C PHE A 101 15.02 -15.83 3.55
N HIS A 102 14.91 -17.00 4.16
CA HIS A 102 14.13 -18.07 3.54
C HIS A 102 13.20 -18.77 4.55
N PRO A 103 11.89 -18.84 4.25
CA PRO A 103 11.22 -18.31 3.05
C PRO A 103 10.90 -16.80 3.15
N TRP A 104 10.93 -16.04 2.05
CA TRP A 104 10.58 -14.61 2.06
C TRP A 104 9.10 -14.37 2.40
N PHE A 105 8.27 -15.29 1.94
CA PHE A 105 6.85 -15.35 2.20
C PHE A 105 6.49 -16.63 2.94
N TYR A 106 5.47 -16.56 3.78
CA TYR A 106 4.89 -17.70 4.46
C TYR A 106 3.39 -17.74 4.23
N GLN A 107 2.81 -18.93 4.37
CA GLN A 107 1.39 -19.13 4.15
C GLN A 107 0.58 -18.29 5.14
N SER A 108 -0.37 -17.50 4.64
CA SER A 108 -1.23 -16.67 5.48
C SER A 108 -2.13 -17.55 6.33
N GLN A 109 -2.23 -17.23 7.62
CA GLN A 109 -3.28 -17.77 8.47
C GLN A 109 -4.54 -16.90 8.33
N LEU A 110 -5.69 -17.58 8.29
CA LEU A 110 -7.00 -16.97 8.31
C LEU A 110 -7.47 -16.78 9.76
N ALA A 111 -8.52 -15.98 9.90
CA ALA A 111 -9.33 -15.74 11.09
C ALA A 111 -9.53 -16.90 12.08
N ASP A 112 -9.72 -18.08 11.52
CA ASP A 112 -10.12 -19.29 12.21
C ASP A 112 -8.90 -20.16 12.54
N GLY A 113 -7.70 -19.64 12.36
CA GLY A 113 -6.43 -20.34 12.52
C GLY A 113 -6.12 -21.31 11.39
N SER A 114 -6.95 -21.37 10.33
CA SER A 114 -6.66 -22.21 9.17
C SER A 114 -5.67 -21.54 8.22
N SER A 115 -4.78 -22.31 7.60
CA SER A 115 -3.85 -21.78 6.60
C SER A 115 -4.54 -21.63 5.25
N SER A 116 -4.38 -20.48 4.59
CA SER A 116 -4.86 -20.25 3.23
C SER A 116 -3.83 -20.72 2.21
N SER A 117 -4.16 -21.66 1.32
CA SER A 117 -3.23 -22.12 0.27
C SER A 117 -3.00 -21.09 -0.84
N GLU A 118 -3.83 -20.06 -0.90
CA GLU A 118 -3.88 -19.08 -1.99
C GLU A 118 -3.44 -17.68 -1.53
N LYS A 119 -2.98 -17.54 -0.27
CA LYS A 119 -2.58 -16.25 0.30
C LYS A 119 -1.34 -16.43 1.14
N SER A 120 -0.44 -15.45 1.06
CA SER A 120 0.81 -15.43 1.81
C SER A 120 1.09 -14.07 2.42
N GLN A 121 1.93 -14.05 3.44
CA GLN A 121 2.44 -12.85 4.09
C GLN A 121 3.96 -12.79 3.93
N SER A 122 4.52 -11.59 3.79
CA SER A 122 5.97 -11.41 3.86
C SER A 122 6.45 -11.38 5.30
N HIS A 123 7.74 -11.59 5.51
CA HIS A 123 8.39 -11.10 6.73
C HIS A 123 8.21 -9.57 6.88
N GLN A 124 8.41 -9.07 8.10
CA GLN A 124 8.43 -7.64 8.36
C GLN A 124 9.34 -6.91 7.37
N GLY A 125 8.91 -5.74 6.95
CA GLY A 125 9.69 -4.89 6.08
C GLY A 125 9.28 -3.43 6.14
N ARG A 126 9.70 -2.68 5.13
CA ARG A 126 9.54 -1.24 5.03
C ARG A 126 8.98 -0.85 3.68
N ALA A 127 7.87 -0.13 3.70
CA ALA A 127 7.18 0.37 2.52
C ALA A 127 7.66 1.79 2.14
N PHE A 128 7.94 1.98 0.85
CA PHE A 128 8.42 3.24 0.28
C PHE A 128 7.63 3.63 -0.97
N GLY A 129 7.63 4.92 -1.28
CA GLY A 129 7.03 5.44 -2.51
C GLY A 129 5.53 5.69 -2.37
N LEU A 130 4.79 5.60 -3.46
CA LEU A 130 3.36 5.87 -3.51
C LEU A 130 2.56 4.60 -3.22
N TRP A 131 1.70 4.67 -2.20
CA TRP A 131 0.77 3.62 -1.79
C TRP A 131 -0.65 4.15 -1.84
N VAL A 132 -1.62 3.33 -2.21
CA VAL A 132 -3.00 3.77 -2.47
C VAL A 132 -3.87 3.52 -1.26
N PRO A 133 -4.40 4.57 -0.59
CA PRO A 133 -5.40 4.38 0.45
C PRO A 133 -6.66 3.75 -0.13
N GLN A 134 -7.20 2.76 0.57
CA GLN A 134 -8.47 2.13 0.20
C GLN A 134 -9.63 3.14 0.27
N LEU A 135 -10.70 2.85 -0.46
CA LEU A 135 -11.88 3.72 -0.55
C LEU A 135 -12.44 4.19 0.81
N PRO A 136 -12.55 3.35 1.86
CA PRO A 136 -13.01 3.81 3.17
C PRO A 136 -12.13 4.89 3.81
N VAL A 137 -10.83 4.86 3.54
CA VAL A 137 -9.86 5.85 4.06
C VAL A 137 -10.08 7.19 3.37
N ILE A 138 -10.17 7.18 2.02
CA ILE A 138 -10.41 8.39 1.23
C ILE A 138 -11.77 9.01 1.59
N ASN A 139 -12.80 8.18 1.73
CA ASN A 139 -14.13 8.63 2.13
C ASN A 139 -14.12 9.25 3.54
N SER A 140 -13.32 8.72 4.47
CA SER A 140 -13.18 9.30 5.81
C SER A 140 -12.43 10.63 5.79
N VAL A 141 -11.38 10.77 4.98
CA VAL A 141 -10.69 12.05 4.77
C VAL A 141 -11.64 13.10 4.19
N LEU A 142 -12.47 12.75 3.19
CA LEU A 142 -13.45 13.67 2.60
C LEU A 142 -14.50 14.14 3.61
N ASN A 143 -15.08 13.22 4.40
CA ASN A 143 -16.22 13.55 5.27
C ASN A 143 -15.82 14.07 6.66
N TYR A 144 -14.64 13.69 7.15
CA TYR A 144 -14.19 13.98 8.52
C TYR A 144 -12.84 14.71 8.59
N GLY A 145 -12.20 14.98 7.44
CA GLY A 145 -10.91 15.68 7.33
C GLY A 145 -9.68 14.82 7.63
N LYS A 146 -9.88 13.62 8.18
CA LYS A 146 -8.79 12.69 8.54
C LYS A 146 -9.24 11.23 8.54
N SER A 147 -8.27 10.32 8.47
CA SER A 147 -8.48 8.88 8.63
C SER A 147 -7.24 8.21 9.19
N SER A 148 -7.41 7.25 10.10
CA SER A 148 -6.31 6.37 10.50
C SER A 148 -5.97 5.38 9.37
N LEU A 149 -4.69 5.02 9.24
CA LEU A 149 -4.23 3.90 8.43
C LEU A 149 -4.24 2.63 9.29
N LEU A 150 -5.21 1.76 9.01
CA LEU A 150 -5.41 0.50 9.70
C LEU A 150 -4.98 -0.68 8.82
N TRP A 151 -5.16 -1.89 9.33
CA TRP A 151 -4.87 -3.12 8.61
C TRP A 151 -5.51 -3.14 7.20
N GLY A 152 -4.70 -3.43 6.18
CA GLY A 152 -5.15 -3.48 4.78
C GLY A 152 -5.54 -2.14 4.15
N SER A 153 -5.30 -1.01 4.85
CA SER A 153 -5.75 0.32 4.39
C SER A 153 -4.99 0.86 3.19
N LEU A 154 -3.90 0.20 2.78
CA LEU A 154 -3.01 0.64 1.71
C LEU A 154 -2.80 -0.48 0.69
N GLY A 155 -3.15 -0.23 -0.57
CA GLY A 155 -2.89 -1.10 -1.71
C GLY A 155 -1.86 -0.52 -2.67
N LEU A 156 -1.74 -1.13 -3.84
CA LEU A 156 -0.78 -0.73 -4.87
C LEU A 156 -1.31 0.34 -5.80
N TYR A 157 -0.41 1.23 -6.24
CA TYR A 157 -0.69 2.14 -7.35
C TYR A 157 -0.33 1.46 -8.67
N ARG A 158 -1.36 1.13 -9.48
CA ARG A 158 -1.24 0.62 -10.86
C ARG A 158 -0.33 -0.61 -10.97
N THR A 159 -0.93 -1.76 -10.88
CA THR A 159 -0.28 -3.05 -11.15
C THR A 159 -0.32 -3.39 -12.64
N ASP A 160 0.71 -4.06 -13.13
CA ASP A 160 0.59 -4.84 -14.37
C ASP A 160 -0.11 -6.17 -14.07
N GLU A 161 -0.50 -6.92 -15.11
CA GLU A 161 -1.17 -8.22 -14.95
C GLU A 161 -0.30 -9.25 -14.20
N SER A 162 1.02 -9.04 -14.12
CA SER A 162 1.96 -9.91 -13.41
C SER A 162 2.13 -9.59 -11.93
N THR A 163 1.63 -8.45 -11.44
CA THR A 163 1.75 -8.09 -10.04
C THR A 163 0.58 -8.68 -9.25
N PRO A 164 0.83 -9.54 -8.25
CA PRO A 164 -0.22 -10.12 -7.43
C PRO A 164 -1.03 -9.05 -6.68
N ALA A 165 -2.29 -9.37 -6.37
CA ALA A 165 -3.10 -8.51 -5.52
C ALA A 165 -2.51 -8.49 -4.11
N LEU A 166 -2.29 -7.30 -3.56
CA LEU A 166 -1.72 -7.15 -2.21
C LEU A 166 -2.18 -5.89 -1.49
N CYS A 167 -2.00 -5.92 -0.17
CA CYS A 167 -2.14 -4.75 0.71
C CYS A 167 -1.01 -4.70 1.75
N LEU A 168 -0.78 -3.52 2.31
CA LEU A 168 0.08 -3.35 3.47
C LEU A 168 -0.70 -3.51 4.76
N ILE A 169 -0.01 -4.11 5.72
CA ILE A 169 -0.36 -4.15 7.12
C ILE A 169 0.65 -3.27 7.85
N PRO A 170 0.30 -2.04 8.26
CA PRO A 170 1.18 -1.20 9.07
C PRO A 170 1.44 -1.84 10.44
N LEU A 171 2.70 -1.83 10.88
CA LEU A 171 3.12 -2.32 12.20
C LEU A 171 3.41 -1.15 13.15
N SER A 172 3.14 -1.33 14.44
CA SER A 172 3.42 -0.30 15.45
C SER A 172 4.92 -0.01 15.57
N LEU A 173 5.25 1.22 15.96
CA LEU A 173 6.64 1.64 16.21
C LEU A 173 7.29 0.85 17.36
N ASN A 174 6.49 0.35 18.31
CA ASN A 174 6.97 -0.45 19.44
C ASN A 174 6.79 -1.96 19.21
N HIS A 175 6.57 -2.39 17.97
CA HIS A 175 6.26 -3.80 17.68
C HIS A 175 7.36 -4.76 18.17
N ASP A 176 8.63 -4.33 18.14
CA ASP A 176 9.74 -5.19 18.60
C ASP A 176 9.70 -5.39 20.13
N ASP A 177 9.35 -4.35 20.89
CA ASP A 177 9.22 -4.43 22.36
C ASP A 177 7.98 -5.23 22.82
N ILE A 178 6.97 -5.38 21.94
CA ILE A 178 5.73 -6.12 22.22
C ILE A 178 5.90 -7.62 21.94
N CYS A 179 6.72 -8.01 20.96
CA CYS A 179 6.97 -9.42 20.65
C CYS A 179 7.94 -10.10 21.63
N ASP A 180 8.78 -9.33 22.32
CA ASP A 180 9.75 -9.84 23.30
C ASP A 180 9.20 -9.96 24.73
N SER A 181 7.94 -9.57 24.98
CA SER A 181 7.32 -9.78 26.29
C SER A 181 6.76 -11.20 26.41
N GLU A 182 7.40 -12.06 27.20
CA GLU A 182 6.92 -13.40 27.59
C GLU A 182 5.67 -13.36 28.51
N GLU A 183 4.83 -12.33 28.43
CA GLU A 183 3.62 -12.24 29.24
C GLU A 183 2.45 -12.88 28.48
N ASP A 184 2.06 -14.08 28.93
CA ASP A 184 0.80 -14.77 28.64
C ASP A 184 -0.39 -13.87 29.04
N ASP A 185 -0.70 -12.85 28.25
CA ASP A 185 -1.88 -12.02 28.45
C ASP A 185 -2.97 -12.45 27.46
N GLU A 186 -4.04 -13.07 27.99
CA GLU A 186 -5.27 -13.46 27.30
C GLU A 186 -6.04 -12.26 26.68
N HIS A 187 -5.49 -11.04 26.78
CA HIS A 187 -6.00 -9.79 26.24
C HIS A 187 -4.91 -9.01 25.48
N TYR A 188 -4.42 -9.56 24.38
CA TYR A 188 -3.63 -8.81 23.41
C TYR A 188 -4.51 -7.76 22.71
N GLU A 189 -4.38 -6.50 23.08
CA GLU A 189 -4.91 -5.38 22.28
C GLU A 189 -3.94 -5.09 21.14
N GLU A 190 -4.36 -5.33 19.89
CA GLU A 190 -3.61 -4.97 18.70
C GLU A 190 -3.28 -3.47 18.69
N LYS A 191 -2.03 -3.12 18.97
CA LYS A 191 -1.54 -1.75 18.87
C LYS A 191 -1.11 -1.51 17.43
N TYR A 192 -1.99 -0.89 16.64
CA TYR A 192 -1.61 -0.33 15.35
C TYR A 192 -0.90 1.01 15.54
N PRO A 193 0.00 1.40 14.61
CA PRO A 193 0.56 2.73 14.64
C PRO A 193 -0.58 3.74 14.42
N ASP A 194 -0.70 4.73 15.31
CA ASP A 194 -1.68 5.82 15.16
C ASP A 194 -1.21 6.79 14.06
N ILE A 195 -1.28 6.34 12.81
CA ILE A 195 -0.95 7.13 11.64
C ILE A 195 -2.24 7.68 11.06
N GLU A 196 -2.55 8.91 11.44
CA GLU A 196 -3.63 9.67 10.82
C GLU A 196 -3.13 10.32 9.52
N ILE A 197 -3.90 10.16 8.45
CA ILE A 197 -3.70 10.87 7.19
C ILE A 197 -4.81 11.90 6.99
N THR A 198 -4.44 13.03 6.39
CA THR A 198 -5.33 14.13 6.02
C THR A 198 -5.26 14.40 4.52
N GLU A 199 -6.05 15.35 4.01
CA GLU A 199 -5.95 15.79 2.62
C GLU A 199 -4.54 16.25 2.23
N ASN A 200 -3.78 16.80 3.18
CA ASN A 200 -2.41 17.26 2.94
C ASN A 200 -1.43 16.11 2.72
N ASP A 201 -1.78 14.90 3.16
CA ASP A 201 -0.96 13.70 3.03
C ASP A 201 -1.13 13.01 1.68
N LEU A 202 -2.15 13.41 0.92
CA LEU A 202 -2.50 12.82 -0.35
C LEU A 202 -1.71 13.42 -1.51
N TRP A 203 -1.42 12.53 -2.47
CA TRP A 203 -0.68 12.78 -3.69
C TRP A 203 -1.45 12.25 -4.89
N ILE A 204 -1.19 12.85 -6.04
CA ILE A 204 -1.71 12.44 -7.34
C ILE A 204 -0.57 12.42 -8.36
N THR A 205 -0.60 11.46 -9.27
CA THR A 205 0.43 11.34 -10.29
C THR A 205 0.15 12.24 -11.50
N SER A 206 1.22 12.56 -12.23
CA SER A 206 1.12 13.35 -13.46
C SER A 206 0.25 12.69 -14.53
N ASP A 207 0.20 11.36 -14.54
CA ASP A 207 -0.60 10.61 -15.52
C ASP A 207 -2.10 10.82 -15.28
N GLN A 208 -2.52 10.89 -14.01
CA GLN A 208 -3.91 11.21 -13.66
C GLN A 208 -4.25 12.67 -13.92
N VAL A 209 -3.36 13.60 -13.54
CA VAL A 209 -3.54 15.02 -13.88
C VAL A 209 -3.65 15.22 -15.40
N ARG A 210 -2.84 14.50 -16.19
CA ARG A 210 -2.92 14.54 -17.66
C ARG A 210 -4.25 14.02 -18.18
N GLU A 211 -4.82 13.01 -17.54
CA GLU A 211 -6.15 12.49 -17.90
C GLU A 211 -7.23 13.53 -17.60
N LEU A 212 -7.24 14.10 -16.39
CA LEU A 212 -8.20 15.12 -15.97
C LEU A 212 -8.18 16.35 -16.90
N LEU A 213 -7.00 16.78 -17.35
CA LEU A 213 -6.87 17.90 -18.30
C LEU A 213 -7.62 17.69 -19.62
N LYS A 214 -7.84 16.45 -20.06
CA LYS A 214 -8.58 16.17 -21.30
C LYS A 214 -10.06 16.52 -21.21
N TYR A 215 -10.59 16.60 -20.00
CA TYR A 215 -12.01 16.78 -19.72
C TYR A 215 -12.38 18.23 -19.36
N ASN A 216 -11.42 19.17 -19.36
CA ASN A 216 -11.67 20.61 -19.14
C ASN A 216 -12.59 20.90 -17.93
N SER A 217 -12.39 20.18 -16.84
CA SER A 217 -13.18 20.28 -15.59
C SER A 217 -14.63 19.80 -15.66
N ASP A 218 -15.06 19.19 -16.78
CA ASP A 218 -16.31 18.44 -16.87
C ASP A 218 -16.05 16.94 -16.63
N TYR A 219 -16.09 16.57 -15.35
CA TYR A 219 -15.67 15.25 -14.89
C TYR A 219 -16.81 14.23 -14.81
N SER A 220 -18.03 14.56 -15.25
CA SER A 220 -19.16 13.62 -15.25
C SER A 220 -18.85 12.36 -16.05
N ASP A 221 -18.16 12.54 -17.19
CA ASP A 221 -17.92 11.52 -18.22
C ASP A 221 -16.58 10.81 -18.07
N LEU A 222 -15.85 11.07 -16.98
CA LEU A 222 -14.64 10.31 -16.65
C LEU A 222 -15.02 8.84 -16.42
N PRO A 223 -14.42 7.89 -17.17
CA PRO A 223 -14.65 6.48 -16.92
C PRO A 223 -14.07 6.08 -15.57
N ASP A 224 -14.68 5.09 -14.92
CA ASP A 224 -14.19 4.57 -13.66
C ASP A 224 -12.75 4.07 -13.81
N SER A 225 -11.85 4.69 -13.04
CA SER A 225 -10.43 4.35 -13.04
C SER A 225 -10.15 3.02 -12.34
N ALA A 226 -11.13 2.47 -11.64
CA ALA A 226 -11.10 1.16 -10.98
C ALA A 226 -10.60 0.02 -11.89
N ARG A 227 -10.70 0.16 -13.22
CA ARG A 227 -10.11 -0.81 -14.16
C ARG A 227 -8.57 -0.74 -14.32
N ARG A 228 -7.85 0.19 -13.67
CA ARG A 228 -6.41 0.42 -13.93
C ARG A 228 -5.50 0.45 -12.71
N GLY A 229 -5.96 0.16 -11.50
CA GLY A 229 -5.03 0.22 -10.37
C GLY A 229 -5.58 0.00 -8.98
N ILE A 230 -6.75 -0.62 -8.83
CA ILE A 230 -7.16 -1.12 -7.53
C ILE A 230 -7.50 -2.59 -7.77
N SER A 231 -6.56 -3.50 -7.47
CA SER A 231 -6.95 -4.89 -7.20
C SER A 231 -7.61 -4.93 -5.81
N SER A 232 -8.65 -4.13 -5.61
CA SER A 232 -9.56 -4.29 -4.50
C SER A 232 -10.39 -5.49 -4.88
N ASN A 233 -9.92 -6.69 -4.55
CA ASN A 233 -10.81 -7.82 -4.50
C ASN A 233 -11.83 -7.46 -3.39
N PRO A 234 -13.13 -7.28 -3.68
CA PRO A 234 -14.12 -7.04 -2.63
C PRO A 234 -14.15 -8.21 -1.61
N ASP A 235 -13.71 -9.41 -2.02
CA ASP A 235 -13.47 -10.55 -1.13
C ASP A 235 -12.28 -10.31 -0.18
N LEU A 236 -11.25 -9.56 -0.59
CA LEU A 236 -10.19 -9.10 0.31
C LEU A 236 -10.82 -8.32 1.46
N MET A 237 -11.67 -7.33 1.19
CA MET A 237 -12.26 -6.47 2.23
C MET A 237 -13.20 -7.23 3.19
N GLN A 238 -13.92 -8.25 2.70
CA GLN A 238 -14.76 -9.11 3.53
C GLN A 238 -13.96 -10.14 4.31
N GLU A 239 -12.90 -10.70 3.74
CA GLU A 239 -11.95 -11.55 4.45
C GLU A 239 -11.08 -10.76 5.41
N ILE A 240 -10.79 -9.50 5.11
CA ILE A 240 -10.02 -8.58 5.96
C ILE A 240 -10.73 -8.37 7.29
N LYS A 241 -12.07 -8.33 7.29
CA LYS A 241 -12.86 -8.31 8.53
C LYS A 241 -12.88 -9.64 9.28
N LYS A 242 -12.43 -10.73 8.65
CA LYS A 242 -12.34 -12.05 9.26
C LYS A 242 -10.94 -12.28 9.82
N VAL A 243 -9.86 -11.92 9.13
CA VAL A 243 -8.47 -12.16 9.57
C VAL A 243 -8.18 -11.48 10.91
N ASN A 244 -8.44 -12.22 11.97
CA ASN A 244 -8.06 -11.94 13.35
C ASN A 244 -7.14 -13.07 13.81
N HIS A 245 -6.05 -12.65 14.45
CA HIS A 245 -5.09 -13.45 15.21
C HIS A 245 -4.09 -14.31 14.40
N ILE A 246 -2.85 -14.37 14.92
CA ILE A 246 -1.79 -15.34 14.62
C ILE A 246 -0.77 -14.93 13.52
N ALA A 247 -0.49 -13.64 13.31
CA ALA A 247 0.76 -13.24 12.63
C ALA A 247 1.96 -13.08 13.58
N GLU A 248 1.75 -13.24 14.90
CA GLU A 248 2.72 -12.82 15.94
C GLU A 248 3.42 -13.98 16.67
N HIS A 249 3.29 -15.21 16.18
CA HIS A 249 4.05 -16.36 16.68
C HIS A 249 4.75 -17.05 15.53
N HIS A 250 5.89 -16.51 15.08
CA HIS A 250 7.06 -17.27 14.62
C HIS A 250 8.27 -16.35 14.43
#